data_AF-A0A941VKA9-F1
#
_entry.id   AF-A0A941VKA9-F1
#
_cell.length_a   1.000
_cell.length_b   1.000
_cell.length_c   1.000
_cell.angle_alpha   90.00
_cell.angle_beta   90.00
_cell.angle_gamma   90.00
#
_symmetry.space_group_name_H-M   'P 1'
#
loop_
_entity.id
_entity.type
_entity.pdbx_description
1 polymer ?
#
loop_
_entity_poly.entity_id
_entity_poly.type
_entity_poly.pdbx_seq_one_letter_code
_entity_poly.pdbx_strand_id
1 'polypeptide(L)'
;MRTLFLITLLVSGVALSLSALAAESAGNHLERVKTSKTVRVCIWPDYYGITYRNPKTQQLSGIDIDMAGELGKDLGVAVQFVDSSFARLIDDVTQDRCDVAMFAVGITPSRAEKLRFTRPHLASDIYAIATKTNRRIKDWNDIDKPGSVVAVAKGTLHESVMKERLKSAQLLVLDTPFAREQEVESGRADVFMTDYPYSQRFL
;
A
#
# COMPACT_ATOMS: atom_id res chain seq x y z
N MET A 1 59.31 2.96 39.36
CA MET A 1 57.90 2.76 39.76
C MET A 1 57.01 3.56 38.82
N ARG A 2 56.23 2.89 37.97
CA ARG A 2 54.88 3.24 37.45
C ARG A 2 54.62 2.47 36.17
N THR A 3 53.97 1.32 36.35
CA THR A 3 53.50 0.37 35.34
C THR A 3 52.26 0.98 34.66
N LEU A 4 52.27 1.15 33.33
CA LEU A 4 51.05 1.42 32.55
C LEU A 4 50.58 0.11 31.91
N PHE A 5 49.38 -0.34 32.28
CA PHE A 5 48.68 -1.46 31.66
C PHE A 5 47.89 -0.99 30.44
N LEU A 6 48.13 -1.64 29.30
CA LEU A 6 47.31 -1.57 28.09
C LEU A 6 46.03 -2.40 28.33
N ILE A 7 44.85 -1.77 28.28
CA ILE A 7 43.57 -2.48 28.21
C ILE A 7 43.08 -2.42 26.76
N THR A 8 43.29 -3.52 26.04
CA THR A 8 42.72 -3.73 24.70
C THR A 8 41.27 -4.18 24.88
N LEU A 9 40.31 -3.28 24.64
CA LEU A 9 38.88 -3.62 24.67
C LEU A 9 38.48 -4.26 23.34
N LEU A 10 38.42 -5.60 23.29
CA LEU A 10 37.76 -6.32 22.19
C LEU A 10 36.25 -6.06 22.27
N VAL A 11 35.74 -5.16 21.42
CA VAL A 11 34.31 -5.04 21.13
C VAL A 11 34.11 -5.42 19.67
N SER A 12 34.11 -6.71 19.38
CA SER A 12 33.75 -7.22 18.06
C SER A 12 33.01 -8.53 18.26
N GLY A 13 31.68 -8.52 18.15
CA GLY A 13 30.89 -9.74 18.30
C GLY A 13 29.37 -9.59 18.25
N VAL A 14 28.80 -8.41 18.52
CA VAL A 14 27.33 -8.29 18.66
C VAL A 14 26.61 -7.90 17.35
N ALA A 15 27.34 -7.62 16.26
CA ALA A 15 26.72 -7.19 15.01
C ALA A 15 26.31 -8.32 14.05
N LEU A 16 26.71 -9.59 14.29
CA LEU A 16 26.44 -10.70 13.37
C LEU A 16 25.14 -11.49 13.65
N SER A 17 24.47 -11.27 14.78
CA SER A 17 23.36 -12.11 15.21
C SER A 17 21.98 -11.67 14.70
N LEU A 18 21.79 -10.42 14.26
CA LEU A 18 20.49 -9.98 13.69
C LEU A 18 20.26 -10.47 12.26
N SER A 19 21.33 -10.74 11.50
CA SER A 19 21.24 -11.17 10.10
C SER A 19 20.72 -12.60 9.94
N ALA A 20 21.00 -13.46 10.92
CA ALA A 20 20.64 -14.88 10.88
C ALA A 20 19.14 -15.11 11.14
N LEU A 21 18.54 -14.40 12.11
CA LEU A 21 17.11 -14.56 12.43
C LEU A 21 16.20 -14.15 11.26
N ALA A 22 16.57 -13.12 10.49
CA ALA A 22 15.80 -12.66 9.34
C ALA A 22 15.84 -13.66 8.17
N ALA A 23 16.97 -14.35 7.97
CA ALA A 23 17.13 -15.38 6.94
C ALA A 23 16.35 -16.67 7.28
N GLU A 24 16.32 -17.06 8.54
CA GLU A 24 15.66 -18.28 9.02
C GLU A 24 14.11 -18.14 8.98
N SER A 25 13.59 -16.96 9.31
CA SER A 25 12.17 -16.61 9.13
C SER A 25 11.71 -16.68 7.67
N ALA A 26 12.50 -16.16 6.73
CA ALA A 26 12.17 -16.17 5.31
C ALA A 26 12.22 -17.59 4.71
N GLY A 27 13.17 -18.42 5.14
CA GLY A 27 13.25 -19.84 4.79
C GLY A 27 11.98 -20.59 5.22
N ASN A 28 11.52 -20.37 6.45
CA ASN A 28 10.30 -21.00 6.96
C ASN A 28 9.03 -20.60 6.18
N HIS A 29 8.96 -19.37 5.68
CA HIS A 29 7.81 -18.90 4.92
C HIS A 29 7.75 -19.49 3.50
N LEU A 30 8.88 -19.47 2.76
CA LEU A 30 8.95 -20.03 1.41
C LEU A 30 8.69 -21.54 1.42
N GLU A 31 9.26 -22.27 2.39
CA GLU A 31 9.05 -23.71 2.50
C GLU A 31 7.58 -24.05 2.80
N ARG A 32 6.90 -23.23 3.61
CA ARG A 32 5.46 -23.33 3.82
C ARG A 32 4.68 -23.21 2.51
N VAL A 33 4.95 -22.17 1.71
CA VAL A 33 4.28 -21.93 0.41
C VAL A 33 4.53 -23.09 -0.57
N LYS A 34 5.78 -23.58 -0.63
CA LYS A 34 6.13 -24.73 -1.49
C LYS A 34 5.47 -26.03 -1.03
N THR A 35 5.32 -26.23 0.27
CA THR A 35 4.68 -27.41 0.86
C THR A 35 3.18 -27.38 0.68
N SER A 36 2.54 -26.23 0.93
CA SER A 36 1.09 -26.03 0.73
C SER A 36 0.67 -26.00 -0.73
N LYS A 37 1.64 -25.83 -1.65
CA LYS A 37 1.41 -25.62 -3.09
C LYS A 37 0.50 -24.43 -3.39
N THR A 38 0.46 -23.46 -2.48
CA THR A 38 -0.37 -22.26 -2.61
C THR A 38 0.36 -21.06 -2.04
N VAL A 39 0.42 -19.97 -2.81
CA VAL A 39 0.78 -18.63 -2.32
C VAL A 39 -0.49 -17.80 -2.15
N ARG A 40 -0.70 -17.27 -0.94
CA ARG A 40 -1.83 -16.40 -0.62
C ARG A 40 -1.45 -14.96 -0.87
N VAL A 41 -2.15 -14.31 -1.79
CA VAL A 41 -1.89 -12.94 -2.20
C VAL A 41 -3.03 -12.06 -1.71
N CYS A 42 -2.77 -11.19 -0.74
CA CYS A 42 -3.74 -10.16 -0.38
C CYS A 42 -3.88 -9.18 -1.53
N ILE A 43 -5.13 -8.83 -1.87
CA ILE A 43 -5.51 -7.86 -2.90
C ILE A 43 -6.52 -6.86 -2.35
N TRP A 44 -6.63 -5.68 -2.96
CA TRP A 44 -7.76 -4.77 -2.71
C TRP A 44 -8.63 -4.70 -3.96
N PRO A 45 -9.72 -5.49 -4.04
CA PRO A 45 -10.44 -5.78 -5.30
C PRO A 45 -11.16 -4.58 -5.93
N ASP A 46 -11.11 -3.41 -5.30
CA ASP A 46 -11.73 -2.17 -5.80
C ASP A 46 -10.74 -1.26 -6.56
N TYR A 47 -9.46 -1.67 -6.68
CA TYR A 47 -8.40 -0.83 -7.23
C TYR A 47 -8.26 -0.99 -8.75
N TYR A 48 -8.97 -0.14 -9.51
CA TYR A 48 -8.91 -0.10 -10.97
C TYR A 48 -7.47 -0.03 -11.50
N GLY A 49 -7.15 -0.89 -12.47
CA GLY A 49 -5.82 -0.99 -13.09
C GLY A 49 -4.77 -1.78 -12.28
N ILE A 50 -5.01 -2.02 -10.99
CA ILE A 50 -4.06 -2.66 -10.07
C ILE A 50 -4.54 -4.07 -9.67
N THR A 51 -5.65 -4.14 -8.94
CA THR A 51 -6.32 -5.37 -8.52
C THR A 51 -7.82 -5.17 -8.54
N TYR A 52 -8.41 -5.12 -9.72
CA TYR A 52 -9.84 -4.82 -9.88
C TYR A 52 -10.64 -6.08 -10.10
N ARG A 53 -11.72 -6.25 -9.33
CA ARG A 53 -12.73 -7.29 -9.55
C ARG A 53 -13.89 -6.71 -10.33
N ASN A 54 -14.13 -7.22 -11.53
CA ASN A 54 -15.28 -6.81 -12.32
C ASN A 54 -16.59 -7.23 -11.59
N PRO A 55 -17.50 -6.30 -11.24
CA PRO A 55 -18.68 -6.64 -10.45
C PRO A 55 -19.68 -7.54 -11.20
N LYS A 56 -19.63 -7.56 -12.54
CA LYS A 56 -20.52 -8.39 -13.37
C LYS A 56 -19.97 -9.80 -13.59
N THR A 57 -18.68 -9.91 -13.92
CA THR A 57 -18.06 -11.20 -14.28
C THR A 57 -17.30 -11.85 -13.13
N GLN A 58 -17.06 -11.12 -12.04
CA GLN A 58 -16.23 -11.51 -10.90
C GLN A 58 -14.75 -11.77 -11.25
N GLN A 59 -14.34 -11.52 -12.50
CA GLN A 59 -12.96 -11.66 -12.95
C GLN A 59 -12.07 -10.58 -12.35
N LEU A 60 -10.88 -10.99 -11.90
CA LEU A 60 -9.83 -10.10 -11.43
C LEU A 60 -8.94 -9.67 -12.60
N SER A 61 -8.53 -8.41 -12.61
CA SER A 61 -7.59 -7.86 -13.59
C SER A 61 -6.74 -6.73 -12.98
N GLY A 62 -5.62 -6.43 -13.65
CA GLY A 62 -4.70 -5.37 -13.28
C GLY A 62 -3.27 -5.87 -13.11
N ILE A 63 -2.32 -4.94 -13.08
CA ILE A 63 -0.88 -5.27 -13.10
C ILE A 63 -0.47 -6.20 -11.94
N ASP A 64 -1.02 -6.00 -10.75
CA ASP A 64 -0.67 -6.80 -9.57
C ASP A 64 -1.34 -8.18 -9.60
N ILE A 65 -2.47 -8.34 -10.32
CA ILE A 65 -3.08 -9.66 -10.59
C ILE A 65 -2.21 -10.46 -11.57
N ASP A 66 -1.73 -9.81 -12.64
CA ASP A 66 -0.88 -10.45 -13.63
C ASP A 66 0.47 -10.84 -13.00
N MET A 67 1.08 -9.94 -12.23
CA MET A 67 2.32 -10.22 -11.50
C MET A 67 2.16 -11.33 -10.45
N ALA A 68 1.02 -11.39 -9.75
CA ALA A 68 0.75 -12.48 -8.82
C ALA A 68 0.68 -13.83 -9.56
N GLY A 69 0.09 -13.84 -10.76
CA GLY A 69 0.07 -15.00 -11.65
C GLY A 69 1.48 -15.47 -12.04
N GLU A 70 2.36 -14.55 -12.43
CA GLU A 70 3.77 -14.87 -12.74
C GLU A 70 4.54 -15.36 -11.50
N LEU A 71 4.31 -14.76 -10.33
CA LEU A 71 4.89 -15.25 -9.07
C LEU A 71 4.48 -16.70 -8.78
N GLY A 72 3.21 -17.05 -8.99
CA GLY A 72 2.73 -18.42 -8.83
C GLY A 72 3.42 -19.40 -9.79
N LYS A 73 3.60 -19.00 -11.06
CA LYS A 73 4.32 -19.80 -12.07
C LYS A 73 5.78 -20.01 -11.69
N ASP A 74 6.49 -18.97 -11.29
CA ASP A 74 7.90 -19.03 -10.89
C ASP A 74 8.11 -19.94 -9.66
N LEU A 75 7.15 -19.92 -8.72
CA LEU A 75 7.17 -20.77 -7.53
C LEU A 75 6.67 -22.19 -7.78
N GLY A 76 5.99 -22.45 -8.91
CA GLY A 76 5.32 -23.72 -9.19
C GLY A 76 4.17 -24.03 -8.23
N VAL A 77 3.40 -23.00 -7.84
CA VAL A 77 2.29 -23.09 -6.87
C VAL A 77 1.03 -22.38 -7.38
N ALA A 78 -0.13 -22.72 -6.83
CA ALA A 78 -1.37 -22.00 -7.11
C ALA A 78 -1.39 -20.63 -6.42
N VAL A 79 -2.05 -19.65 -7.04
CA VAL A 79 -2.30 -18.33 -6.43
C VAL A 79 -3.69 -18.32 -5.80
N GLN A 80 -3.75 -18.03 -4.51
CA GLN A 80 -5.01 -17.79 -3.79
C GLN A 80 -5.13 -16.31 -3.46
N PHE A 81 -6.08 -15.63 -4.09
CA PHE A 81 -6.36 -14.22 -3.76
C PHE A 81 -7.17 -14.10 -2.47
N VAL A 82 -6.75 -13.19 -1.59
CA VAL A 82 -7.39 -12.90 -0.30
C VAL A 82 -7.82 -11.43 -0.28
N ASP A 83 -9.12 -11.18 -0.13
CA ASP A 83 -9.64 -9.81 -0.11
C ASP A 83 -9.19 -9.07 1.17
N SER A 84 -8.58 -7.91 0.96
CA SER A 84 -7.98 -7.03 1.97
C SER A 84 -8.32 -5.56 1.68
N SER A 85 -7.70 -4.66 2.42
CA SER A 85 -7.74 -3.21 2.23
C SER A 85 -6.47 -2.58 2.80
N PHE A 86 -6.19 -1.33 2.45
CA PHE A 86 -5.05 -0.62 3.06
C PHE A 86 -5.17 -0.46 4.57
N ALA A 87 -6.40 -0.33 5.10
CA ALA A 87 -6.63 -0.25 6.54
C ALA A 87 -6.29 -1.57 7.26
N ARG A 88 -6.38 -2.71 6.57
CA ARG A 88 -6.07 -4.04 7.11
C ARG A 88 -4.69 -4.56 6.73
N LEU A 89 -4.00 -3.91 5.80
CA LEU A 89 -2.74 -4.38 5.19
C LEU A 89 -1.72 -4.92 6.22
N ILE A 90 -1.42 -4.14 7.25
CA ILE A 90 -0.38 -4.52 8.22
C ILE A 90 -0.83 -5.75 9.00
N ASP A 91 -2.06 -5.76 9.49
CA ASP A 91 -2.60 -6.88 10.26
C ASP A 91 -2.73 -8.14 9.40
N ASP A 92 -3.23 -8.02 8.17
CA ASP A 92 -3.40 -9.17 7.27
C ASP A 92 -2.05 -9.84 6.93
N VAL A 93 -0.98 -9.06 6.74
CA VAL A 93 0.36 -9.63 6.48
C VAL A 93 1.00 -10.16 7.77
N THR A 94 0.97 -9.40 8.87
CA THR A 94 1.68 -9.78 10.10
C THR A 94 0.99 -10.90 10.89
N GLN A 95 -0.31 -11.09 10.70
CA GLN A 95 -1.08 -12.20 11.29
C GLN A 95 -1.21 -13.40 10.34
N ASP A 96 -0.35 -13.49 9.32
CA ASP A 96 -0.27 -14.63 8.40
C ASP A 96 -1.59 -14.93 7.67
N ARG A 97 -2.41 -13.90 7.36
CA ARG A 97 -3.61 -14.09 6.53
C ARG A 97 -3.27 -14.23 5.05
N CYS A 98 -2.18 -13.62 4.62
CA CYS A 98 -1.59 -13.80 3.31
C CYS A 98 -0.06 -13.86 3.41
N ASP A 99 0.55 -14.40 2.36
CA ASP A 99 1.99 -14.59 2.24
C ASP A 99 2.64 -13.33 1.64
N VAL A 100 1.91 -12.62 0.78
CA VAL A 100 2.32 -11.34 0.18
C VAL A 100 1.11 -10.44 -0.06
N ALA A 101 1.28 -9.13 0.03
CA ALA A 101 0.27 -8.14 -0.37
C ALA A 101 0.66 -7.51 -1.71
N MET A 102 -0.23 -7.58 -2.70
CA MET A 102 -0.03 -7.05 -4.05
C MET A 102 -1.26 -6.24 -4.44
N PHE A 103 -1.24 -4.93 -4.15
CA PHE A 103 -2.26 -3.96 -4.55
C PHE A 103 -1.72 -2.52 -4.53
N ALA A 104 -0.59 -2.31 -5.23
CA ALA A 104 0.14 -1.04 -5.33
C ALA A 104 0.47 -0.44 -3.95
N VAL A 105 1.04 -1.25 -3.06
CA VAL A 105 1.35 -0.81 -1.70
C VAL A 105 2.52 0.18 -1.72
N GLY A 106 2.20 1.46 -1.56
CA GLY A 106 3.21 2.52 -1.41
C GLY A 106 4.16 2.27 -0.24
N ILE A 107 5.47 2.41 -0.49
CA ILE A 107 6.53 2.25 0.50
C ILE A 107 6.61 3.52 1.35
N THR A 108 6.35 3.41 2.65
CA THR A 108 6.49 4.51 3.62
C THR A 108 7.37 4.08 4.78
N PRO A 109 8.02 5.01 5.50
CA PRO A 109 8.78 4.65 6.71
C PRO A 109 7.94 3.87 7.72
N SER A 110 6.71 4.33 7.99
CA SER A 110 5.79 3.67 8.92
C SER A 110 5.42 2.24 8.52
N ARG A 111 5.26 1.97 7.22
CA ARG A 111 5.01 0.60 6.74
C ARG A 111 6.29 -0.23 6.75
N ALA A 112 7.44 0.35 6.41
CA ALA A 112 8.74 -0.32 6.40
C ALA A 112 9.22 -0.75 7.80
N GLU A 113 8.74 -0.09 8.86
CA GLU A 113 8.94 -0.54 10.24
C GLU A 113 8.22 -1.86 10.56
N LYS A 114 7.16 -2.21 9.82
CA LYS A 114 6.30 -3.37 10.09
C LYS A 114 6.35 -4.43 9.00
N LEU A 115 6.70 -4.04 7.77
CA LEU A 115 6.63 -4.86 6.57
C LEU A 115 7.95 -4.81 5.82
N ARG A 116 8.24 -5.89 5.10
CA ARG A 116 9.33 -5.94 4.12
C ARG A 116 8.76 -5.68 2.72
N PHE A 117 9.52 -4.98 1.90
CA PHE A 117 9.15 -4.64 0.53
C PHE A 117 10.10 -5.26 -0.49
N THR A 118 9.57 -5.55 -1.67
CA THR A 118 10.36 -5.84 -2.86
C THR A 118 11.02 -4.57 -3.40
N ARG A 119 11.81 -4.70 -4.47
CA ARG A 119 12.11 -3.53 -5.30
C ARG A 119 10.79 -3.00 -5.89
N PRO A 120 10.63 -1.67 -6.01
CA PRO A 120 9.42 -1.10 -6.59
C PRO A 120 9.28 -1.52 -8.05
N HIS A 121 8.07 -1.91 -8.43
CA HIS A 121 7.69 -2.26 -9.81
C HIS A 121 6.78 -1.20 -10.45
N LEU A 122 6.31 -0.23 -9.66
CA LEU A 122 5.44 0.87 -10.09
C LEU A 122 5.88 2.17 -9.40
N ALA A 123 5.74 3.29 -10.10
CA ALA A 123 5.92 4.63 -9.55
C ALA A 123 4.75 5.52 -9.99
N SER A 124 4.23 6.33 -9.08
CA SER A 124 3.14 7.28 -9.34
C SER A 124 3.21 8.46 -8.39
N ASP A 125 2.80 9.64 -8.87
CA ASP A 125 2.46 10.78 -8.04
C ASP A 125 1.05 10.65 -7.45
N ILE A 126 0.69 11.59 -6.57
CA ILE A 126 -0.68 11.80 -6.10
C ILE A 126 -1.40 12.71 -7.09
N TYR A 127 -2.60 12.32 -7.48
CA TYR A 127 -3.51 13.03 -8.37
C TYR A 127 -4.77 13.44 -7.62
N ALA A 128 -5.33 14.57 -8.02
CA ALA A 128 -6.54 15.14 -7.49
C ALA A 128 -7.62 15.13 -8.57
N ILE A 129 -8.76 14.48 -8.31
CA ILE A 129 -9.87 14.38 -9.27
C ILE A 129 -11.06 15.18 -8.77
N ALA A 130 -11.49 16.14 -9.60
CA ALA A 130 -12.68 16.95 -9.39
C ALA A 130 -13.63 16.80 -10.60
N THR A 131 -14.90 17.13 -10.40
CA THR A 131 -15.86 17.16 -11.51
C THR A 131 -15.56 18.31 -12.48
N LYS A 132 -15.87 18.13 -13.78
CA LYS A 132 -15.71 19.20 -14.79
C LYS A 132 -16.54 20.45 -14.50
N THR A 133 -17.61 20.30 -13.70
CA THR A 133 -18.47 21.39 -13.24
C THR A 133 -17.95 22.07 -11.98
N ASN A 134 -16.98 21.49 -11.27
CA ASN A 134 -16.33 22.14 -10.14
C ASN A 134 -15.61 23.41 -10.63
N ARG A 135 -15.97 24.56 -10.04
CA ARG A 135 -15.35 25.87 -10.33
C ARG A 135 -14.38 26.32 -9.25
N ARG A 136 -14.34 25.63 -8.11
CA ARG A 136 -13.49 25.93 -6.95
C ARG A 136 -12.09 25.35 -7.15
N ILE A 137 -11.98 24.12 -7.63
CA ILE A 137 -10.68 23.43 -7.79
C ILE A 137 -10.23 23.49 -9.25
N LYS A 138 -9.23 24.33 -9.55
CA LYS A 138 -8.60 24.40 -10.88
C LYS A 138 -7.15 23.94 -10.86
N ASP A 139 -6.46 24.19 -9.75
CA ASP A 139 -5.11 23.71 -9.51
C ASP A 139 -4.89 23.30 -8.04
N TRP A 140 -3.67 22.84 -7.73
CA TRP A 140 -3.33 22.34 -6.40
C TRP A 140 -3.48 23.38 -5.29
N ASN A 141 -3.30 24.68 -5.58
CA ASN A 141 -3.38 25.75 -4.58
C ASN A 141 -4.83 26.04 -4.14
N ASP A 142 -5.81 25.57 -4.90
CA ASP A 142 -7.24 25.73 -4.61
C ASP A 142 -7.76 24.67 -3.62
N ILE A 143 -7.01 23.59 -3.40
CA ILE A 143 -7.47 22.43 -2.64
C ILE A 143 -7.57 22.75 -1.14
N ASP A 144 -6.52 23.34 -0.55
CA ASP A 144 -6.46 23.63 0.89
C ASP A 144 -7.03 25.02 1.22
N LYS A 145 -8.34 25.20 1.02
CA LYS A 145 -9.07 26.44 1.33
C LYS A 145 -10.19 26.17 2.34
N PRO A 146 -10.56 27.16 3.18
CA PRO A 146 -11.74 27.05 4.03
C PRO A 146 -12.99 26.72 3.21
N GLY A 147 -13.74 25.71 3.65
CA GLY A 147 -14.95 25.24 2.96
C GLY A 147 -14.71 24.26 1.80
N SER A 148 -13.45 23.98 1.44
CA SER A 148 -13.12 22.86 0.54
C SER A 148 -13.18 21.54 1.30
N VAL A 149 -13.69 20.50 0.63
CA VAL A 149 -13.76 19.13 1.18
C VAL A 149 -12.94 18.18 0.31
N VAL A 150 -11.92 17.56 0.91
CA VAL A 150 -11.02 16.60 0.27
C VAL A 150 -11.37 15.19 0.72
N ALA A 151 -11.72 14.30 -0.21
CA ALA A 151 -12.05 12.91 0.08
C ALA A 151 -10.85 11.96 -0.15
N VAL A 152 -10.62 11.06 0.79
CA VAL A 152 -9.59 10.00 0.71
C VAL A 152 -10.16 8.67 1.18
N ALA A 153 -9.55 7.57 0.73
CA ALA A 153 -9.88 6.26 1.26
C ALA A 153 -8.99 5.89 2.45
N LYS A 154 -9.59 5.26 3.45
CA LYS A 154 -8.97 4.91 4.73
C LYS A 154 -7.77 3.96 4.57
N GLY A 155 -6.72 4.21 5.34
CA GLY A 155 -5.46 3.47 5.35
C GLY A 155 -4.54 3.74 4.15
N THR A 156 -5.02 4.45 3.12
CA THR A 156 -4.21 4.77 1.94
C THR A 156 -3.08 5.75 2.28
N LEU A 157 -2.07 5.80 1.42
CA LEU A 157 -1.02 6.84 1.49
C LEU A 157 -1.63 8.25 1.46
N HIS A 158 -2.71 8.44 0.69
CA HIS A 158 -3.38 9.72 0.56
C HIS A 158 -3.92 10.22 1.89
N GLU A 159 -4.42 9.34 2.77
CA GLU A 159 -4.92 9.73 4.08
C GLU A 159 -3.81 10.36 4.93
N SER A 160 -2.65 9.70 5.04
CA SER A 160 -1.55 10.23 5.85
C SER A 160 -0.99 11.53 5.27
N VAL A 161 -0.82 11.59 3.95
CA VAL A 161 -0.28 12.80 3.28
C VAL A 161 -1.26 13.98 3.42
N MET A 162 -2.57 13.75 3.22
CA MET A 162 -3.55 14.83 3.37
C MET A 162 -3.72 15.29 4.82
N LYS A 163 -3.67 14.38 5.81
CA LYS A 163 -3.66 14.75 7.24
C LYS A 163 -2.47 15.66 7.58
N GLU A 164 -1.31 15.40 7.00
CA GLU A 164 -0.11 16.21 7.23
C GLU A 164 -0.17 17.57 6.53
N ARG A 165 -0.68 17.59 5.28
CA ARG A 165 -0.60 18.75 4.40
C ARG A 165 -1.75 19.74 4.55
N LEU A 166 -3.00 19.26 4.69
CA LEU A 166 -4.16 20.15 4.76
C LEU A 166 -4.18 20.92 6.09
N LYS A 167 -4.45 22.23 6.00
CA LYS A 167 -4.54 23.14 7.16
C LYS A 167 -5.90 23.82 7.26
N SER A 168 -6.61 23.96 6.14
CA SER A 168 -7.86 24.72 6.05
C SER A 168 -9.03 23.89 5.49
N ALA A 169 -8.77 22.99 4.56
CA ALA A 169 -9.81 22.12 4.00
C ALA A 169 -10.24 21.03 4.98
N GLN A 170 -11.49 20.60 4.87
CA GLN A 170 -11.98 19.43 5.58
C GLN A 170 -11.46 18.15 4.89
N LEU A 171 -10.86 17.25 5.67
CA LEU A 171 -10.53 15.91 5.20
C LEU A 171 -11.68 14.94 5.51
N LEU A 172 -12.27 14.36 4.48
CA LEU A 172 -13.27 13.31 4.57
C LEU A 172 -12.60 11.95 4.30
N VAL A 173 -12.61 11.05 5.29
CA VAL A 173 -12.00 9.72 5.19
C VAL A 173 -13.11 8.67 5.03
N LEU A 174 -13.07 7.92 3.93
CA LEU A 174 -14.10 6.95 3.54
C LEU A 174 -13.54 5.53 3.55
N ASP A 175 -14.39 4.53 3.79
CA ASP A 175 -13.93 3.15 3.89
C ASP A 175 -13.54 2.50 2.55
N THR A 176 -14.05 3.01 1.41
CA THR A 176 -13.80 2.42 0.08
C THR A 176 -13.42 3.47 -0.98
N PRO A 177 -12.76 3.06 -2.08
CA PRO A 177 -12.49 3.95 -3.22
C PRO A 177 -13.77 4.51 -3.85
N PHE A 178 -14.78 3.66 -4.00
CA PHE A 178 -16.05 4.07 -4.59
C PHE A 178 -16.78 5.11 -3.72
N ALA A 179 -16.72 4.99 -2.40
CA ALA A 179 -17.35 5.96 -1.50
C ALA A 179 -16.74 7.37 -1.65
N ARG A 180 -15.40 7.50 -1.72
CA ARG A 180 -14.76 8.82 -1.93
C ARG A 180 -15.12 9.43 -3.29
N GLU A 181 -15.31 8.61 -4.33
CA GLU A 181 -15.77 9.08 -5.65
C GLU A 181 -17.19 9.62 -5.57
N GLN A 182 -18.10 8.86 -4.95
CA GLN A 182 -19.50 9.23 -4.83
C GLN A 182 -19.69 10.57 -4.08
N GLU A 183 -18.84 10.87 -3.09
CA GLU A 183 -18.85 12.17 -2.43
C GLU A 183 -18.52 13.31 -3.39
N VAL A 184 -17.57 13.12 -4.30
CA VAL A 184 -17.22 14.13 -5.33
C VAL A 184 -18.29 14.23 -6.41
N GLU A 185 -18.82 13.10 -6.89
CA GLU A 185 -19.89 13.07 -7.89
C GLU A 185 -21.17 13.75 -7.40
N SER A 186 -21.51 13.58 -6.12
CA SER A 186 -22.68 14.21 -5.49
C SER A 186 -22.45 15.66 -5.07
N GLY A 187 -21.22 16.18 -5.20
CA GLY A 187 -20.85 17.54 -4.79
C GLY A 187 -20.71 17.74 -3.28
N ARG A 188 -20.73 16.66 -2.48
CA ARG A 188 -20.45 16.71 -1.03
C ARG A 188 -18.96 16.84 -0.73
N ALA A 189 -18.10 16.34 -1.62
CA ALA A 189 -16.68 16.62 -1.65
C ALA A 189 -16.31 17.40 -2.92
N ASP A 190 -15.25 18.21 -2.84
CA ASP A 190 -14.76 19.00 -3.98
C ASP A 190 -13.83 18.19 -4.87
N VAL A 191 -13.02 17.34 -4.23
CA VAL A 191 -11.95 16.59 -4.88
C VAL A 191 -11.67 15.32 -4.10
N PHE A 192 -11.27 14.25 -4.79
CA PHE A 192 -10.70 13.09 -4.13
C PHE A 192 -9.24 12.90 -4.54
N MET A 193 -8.43 12.36 -3.64
CA MET A 193 -7.03 12.02 -3.91
C MET A 193 -6.90 10.57 -4.38
N THR A 194 -6.03 10.36 -5.35
CA THR A 194 -5.77 9.07 -5.99
C THR A 194 -4.37 9.04 -6.58
N ASP A 195 -4.00 7.96 -7.25
CA ASP A 195 -2.76 7.83 -8.03
C ASP A 195 -3.06 7.75 -9.55
N TYR A 196 -2.00 7.71 -10.37
CA TYR A 196 -2.10 7.66 -11.83
C TYR A 196 -2.85 6.42 -12.35
N PRO A 197 -2.54 5.17 -11.94
CA PRO A 197 -3.27 3.99 -12.39
C PRO A 197 -4.79 4.12 -12.22
N TYR A 198 -5.23 4.57 -11.05
CA TYR A 198 -6.66 4.71 -10.79
C TYR A 198 -7.28 5.90 -11.54
N SER A 199 -6.54 6.99 -11.71
CA SER A 199 -7.04 8.18 -12.39
C SER A 199 -7.41 7.92 -13.86
N GLN A 200 -6.77 6.92 -14.50
CA GLN A 200 -7.08 6.52 -15.88
C GLN A 200 -8.56 6.15 -16.08
N ARG A 201 -9.27 5.76 -15.03
CA ARG A 201 -10.71 5.48 -15.09
C ARG A 201 -11.56 6.72 -15.41
N PHE A 202 -11.02 7.93 -15.23
CA PHE A 202 -11.73 9.20 -15.33
C PHE A 202 -11.25 10.11 -16.46
N LEU A 203 -10.24 9.65 -17.23
CA LEU A 203 -9.75 10.35 -18.42
C LEU A 203 -10.49 9.87 -19.67
#